data_AF-A0A7C3GKV4-F1
#
_entry.id   AF-A0A7C3GKV4-F1
#
_cell.length_a   1.000
_cell.length_b   1.000
_cell.length_c   1.000
_cell.angle_alpha   90.00
_cell.angle_beta   90.00
_cell.angle_gamma   90.00
#
_symmetry.space_group_name_H-M   'P 1'
#
loop_
_entity.id
_entity.type
_entity.pdbx_description
1 polymer ?
#
loop_
_entity_poly.entity_id
_entity_poly.type
_entity_poly.pdbx_seq_one_letter_code
_entity_poly.pdbx_strand_id
1 'polypeptide(L)'
;MKTRPFVYAVLTAAFMLVVYYVAAVLRADAEGIAWNTVDAVVLAVLGLAAGAAWGSRPALAKWRTIDAILAANLALVFGLLFVGWSMIWDLAKPLEAAFPGARDLLYGFWFIAGIIAPYIIRKPGAAIAAETLAALAEFLAGGYWGLTLLISGLVQGGMAEVVFAATGYKKYNLTTLMLAGAAAGAGSLVVDYMFWYSNLKLGVLAAMLVARLISGAVLSGWLGKAIADGLYRAGALNSFAIARDEA
;
A
#
# COMPACT_ATOMS: atom_id res chain seq x y z
N MET A 1 5.23 27.27 -15.90
CA MET A 1 5.99 27.04 -14.66
C MET A 1 5.98 25.53 -14.39
N LYS A 2 7.11 24.81 -14.55
CA LYS A 2 7.16 23.35 -14.27
C LYS A 2 6.99 23.17 -12.77
N THR A 3 5.82 22.71 -12.32
CA THR A 3 5.59 22.34 -10.92
C THR A 3 6.60 21.26 -10.54
N ARG A 4 7.43 21.52 -9.53
CA ARG A 4 8.37 20.54 -8.98
C ARG A 4 7.65 19.80 -7.85
N PRO A 5 7.11 18.57 -8.08
CA PRO A 5 6.37 17.83 -7.05
C PRO A 5 7.12 17.68 -5.73
N PHE A 6 8.45 17.60 -5.82
CA PHE A 6 9.34 17.61 -4.67
C PHE A 6 9.18 18.83 -3.74
N VAL A 7 8.99 20.04 -4.29
CA VAL A 7 8.85 21.27 -3.48
C VAL A 7 7.55 21.22 -2.67
N TYR A 8 6.45 20.80 -3.31
CA TYR A 8 5.16 20.66 -2.61
C TYR A 8 5.23 19.59 -1.52
N ALA A 9 5.88 18.45 -1.80
CA ALA A 9 6.09 17.39 -0.81
C ALA A 9 6.81 17.91 0.45
N VAL A 10 7.96 18.57 0.28
CA VAL A 10 8.74 19.08 1.42
C VAL A 10 7.94 20.13 2.21
N LEU A 11 7.25 21.05 1.54
CA LEU A 11 6.47 22.10 2.20
C LEU A 11 5.31 21.54 3.03
N THR A 12 4.60 20.56 2.49
CA THR A 12 3.45 19.93 3.17
C THR A 12 3.88 19.06 4.35
N ALA A 13 5.00 18.34 4.22
CA ALA A 13 5.61 17.60 5.32
C ALA A 13 6.06 18.53 6.45
N ALA A 14 6.77 19.61 6.12
CA ALA A 14 7.20 20.60 7.10
C ALA A 14 5.99 21.24 7.80
N PHE A 15 4.93 21.58 7.05
CA PHE A 15 3.71 22.12 7.62
C PHE A 15 3.05 21.16 8.62
N MET A 16 2.86 19.88 8.26
CA MET A 16 2.28 18.89 9.17
C MET A 16 3.10 18.71 10.45
N LEU A 17 4.44 18.65 10.34
CA LEU A 17 5.33 18.55 11.48
C LEU A 17 5.26 19.79 12.39
N VAL A 18 5.19 20.99 11.83
CA VAL A 18 5.05 22.23 12.60
C VAL A 18 3.71 22.25 13.35
N VAL A 19 2.60 21.89 12.69
CA VAL A 19 1.29 21.81 13.35
C VAL A 19 1.31 20.80 14.49
N TYR A 20 1.87 19.61 14.27
CA TYR A 20 2.00 18.59 15.31
C TYR A 20 2.87 19.05 16.47
N TYR A 21 4.02 19.68 16.19
CA TYR A 21 4.89 20.25 17.23
C TYR A 21 4.18 21.31 18.07
N VAL A 22 3.43 22.22 17.43
CA VAL A 22 2.66 23.25 18.15
C VAL A 22 1.60 22.59 19.05
N ALA A 23 0.85 21.62 18.54
CA ALA A 23 -0.17 20.91 19.32
C ALA A 23 0.44 20.12 20.50
N ALA A 24 1.49 19.34 20.23
CA ALA A 24 2.05 18.39 21.17
C ALA A 24 3.07 18.97 22.16
N VAL A 25 3.66 20.14 21.87
CA VAL A 25 4.68 20.77 22.73
C VAL A 25 4.24 22.13 23.24
N LEU A 26 3.62 22.96 22.40
CA LEU A 26 3.21 24.31 22.81
C LEU A 26 1.79 24.35 23.40
N ARG A 27 0.97 23.33 23.15
CA ARG A 27 -0.42 23.22 23.62
C ARG A 27 -0.73 21.89 24.31
N ALA A 28 0.29 21.16 24.77
CA ALA A 28 0.14 19.86 25.40
C ALA A 28 -0.92 19.87 26.53
N ASP A 29 -0.92 20.91 27.36
CA ASP A 29 -1.82 21.07 28.49
C ASP A 29 -3.28 21.36 28.11
N ALA A 30 -3.51 21.90 26.89
CA ALA A 30 -4.84 22.30 26.40
C ALA A 30 -5.50 21.21 25.55
N GLU A 31 -4.70 20.43 24.81
CA GLU A 31 -5.20 19.44 23.85
C GLU A 31 -4.99 17.99 24.31
N GLY A 32 -4.22 17.75 25.37
CA GLY A 32 -3.93 16.41 25.88
C GLY A 32 -3.11 15.55 24.91
N ILE A 33 -2.52 16.16 23.89
CA ILE A 33 -1.69 15.51 22.89
C ILE A 33 -0.25 15.56 23.38
N ALA A 34 0.32 14.40 23.70
CA ALA A 34 1.74 14.27 24.04
C ALA A 34 2.57 14.01 22.79
N TRP A 35 3.80 14.50 22.77
CA TRP A 35 4.73 14.24 21.67
C TRP A 35 5.03 12.74 21.53
N ASN A 36 4.85 12.22 20.32
CA ASN A 36 5.20 10.88 19.93
C ASN A 36 6.01 10.93 18.61
N THR A 37 7.17 10.29 18.62
CA THR A 37 8.08 10.26 17.45
C THR A 37 7.48 9.46 16.30
N VAL A 38 6.71 8.40 16.59
CA VAL A 38 6.00 7.60 15.59
C VAL A 38 4.99 8.47 14.85
N ASP A 39 4.15 9.21 15.59
CA ASP A 39 3.14 10.09 15.01
C ASP A 39 3.78 11.22 14.19
N ALA A 40 4.89 11.79 14.65
CA ALA A 40 5.64 12.78 13.88
C ALA A 40 6.15 12.21 12.54
N VAL A 41 6.73 11.01 12.54
CA VAL A 41 7.19 10.34 11.31
C VAL A 41 6.01 10.05 10.37
N VAL A 42 4.89 9.56 10.91
CA VAL A 42 3.66 9.32 10.15
C VAL A 42 3.20 10.59 9.45
N LEU A 43 3.05 11.69 10.20
CA LEU A 43 2.57 12.96 9.66
C LEU A 43 3.54 13.54 8.63
N ALA A 44 4.85 13.38 8.82
CA ALA A 44 5.83 13.79 7.82
C ALA A 44 5.68 13.01 6.51
N VAL A 45 5.54 11.68 6.58
CA VAL A 45 5.36 10.82 5.40
C VAL A 45 4.04 11.13 4.69
N LEU A 46 2.95 11.32 5.43
CA LEU A 46 1.66 11.72 4.86
C LEU A 46 1.71 13.11 4.21
N GLY A 47 2.39 14.06 4.84
CA GLY A 47 2.64 15.38 4.26
C GLY A 47 3.40 15.26 2.94
N LEU A 48 4.53 14.54 2.91
CA LEU A 48 5.29 14.30 1.68
C LEU A 48 4.42 13.71 0.58
N ALA A 49 3.60 12.70 0.89
CA ALA A 49 2.70 12.06 -0.05
C ALA A 49 1.64 13.04 -0.59
N ALA A 50 1.01 13.83 0.28
CA ALA A 50 0.00 14.81 -0.11
C ALA A 50 0.58 15.90 -1.04
N GLY A 51 1.75 16.43 -0.71
CA GLY A 51 2.42 17.41 -1.58
C GLY A 51 2.88 16.83 -2.91
N ALA A 52 3.40 15.59 -2.92
CA ALA A 52 3.75 14.89 -4.15
C ALA A 52 2.51 14.66 -5.05
N ALA A 53 1.37 14.29 -4.46
CA ALA A 53 0.11 14.13 -5.16
C ALA A 53 -0.34 15.46 -5.80
N TRP A 54 -0.25 16.58 -5.07
CA TRP A 54 -0.58 17.90 -5.60
C TRP A 54 0.30 18.31 -6.79
N GLY A 55 1.60 18.00 -6.73
CA GLY A 55 2.53 18.25 -7.82
C GLY A 55 2.35 17.33 -9.04
N SER A 56 1.62 16.23 -8.88
CA SER A 56 1.40 15.20 -9.90
C SER A 56 0.14 15.41 -10.74
N ARG A 57 -0.53 16.57 -10.63
CA ARG A 57 -1.73 16.93 -11.42
C ARG A 57 -1.63 16.64 -12.93
N PRO A 58 -0.51 16.91 -13.63
CA PRO A 58 -0.40 16.58 -15.05
C PRO A 58 -0.39 15.07 -15.34
N ALA A 59 0.12 14.25 -14.41
CA ALA A 59 0.08 12.79 -14.53
C ALA A 59 -1.35 12.26 -14.27
N LEU A 60 -2.05 12.85 -13.30
CA LEU A 60 -3.45 12.55 -13.01
C LEU A 60 -4.40 12.98 -14.15
N ALA A 61 -4.05 13.97 -14.97
CA ALA A 61 -4.84 14.36 -16.12
C ALA A 61 -5.03 13.24 -17.16
N LYS A 62 -4.19 12.19 -17.12
CA LYS A 62 -4.35 10.99 -17.96
C LYS A 62 -5.39 10.00 -17.42
N TRP A 63 -5.82 10.14 -16.17
CA TRP A 63 -6.83 9.28 -15.56
C TRP A 63 -8.23 9.67 -16.04
N ARG A 64 -9.06 8.67 -16.34
CA ARG A 64 -10.48 8.91 -16.56
C ARG A 64 -11.18 8.86 -15.20
N THR A 65 -12.32 9.55 -15.08
CA THR A 65 -13.14 9.49 -13.86
C THR A 65 -13.49 8.06 -13.49
N ILE A 66 -13.83 7.20 -14.47
CA ILE A 66 -14.15 5.79 -14.23
C ILE A 66 -12.96 4.99 -13.65
N ASP A 67 -11.72 5.36 -13.98
CA ASP A 67 -10.53 4.70 -13.44
C ASP A 67 -10.35 5.06 -11.95
N ALA A 68 -10.58 6.33 -11.59
CA ALA A 68 -10.53 6.79 -10.20
C ALA A 68 -11.64 6.17 -9.36
N ILE A 69 -12.87 6.08 -9.89
CA ILE A 69 -14.00 5.41 -9.22
C ILE A 69 -13.69 3.93 -9.00
N LEU A 70 -13.16 3.24 -10.02
CA LEU A 70 -12.77 1.83 -9.87
C LEU A 70 -11.71 1.66 -8.79
N ALA A 71 -10.65 2.47 -8.80
CA ALA A 71 -9.60 2.41 -7.78
C ALA A 71 -10.15 2.64 -6.38
N ALA A 72 -11.05 3.63 -6.20
CA ALA A 72 -11.68 3.91 -4.92
C ALA A 72 -12.60 2.77 -4.45
N ASN A 73 -13.38 2.17 -5.36
CA ASN A 73 -14.25 1.04 -5.03
C ASN A 73 -13.46 -0.21 -4.65
N LEU A 74 -12.41 -0.53 -5.42
CA LEU A 74 -11.51 -1.63 -5.09
C LEU A 74 -10.85 -1.40 -3.74
N ALA A 75 -10.33 -0.18 -3.51
CA ALA A 75 -9.73 0.19 -2.24
C ALA A 75 -10.70 0.04 -1.06
N LEU A 76 -11.95 0.50 -1.19
CA LEU A 76 -12.95 0.35 -0.14
C LEU A 76 -13.23 -1.12 0.17
N VAL A 77 -13.44 -1.94 -0.87
CA VAL A 77 -13.72 -3.38 -0.70
C VAL A 77 -12.53 -4.08 -0.06
N PHE A 78 -11.32 -3.88 -0.57
CA PHE A 78 -10.13 -4.53 -0.05
C PHE A 78 -9.73 -4.03 1.33
N GLY A 79 -9.91 -2.74 1.64
CA GLY A 79 -9.68 -2.22 2.99
C GLY A 79 -10.56 -2.90 4.05
N LEU A 80 -11.83 -3.16 3.73
CA LEU A 80 -12.70 -3.97 4.61
C LEU A 80 -12.24 -5.43 4.69
N LEU A 81 -11.80 -6.01 3.57
CA LEU A 81 -11.23 -7.36 3.57
C LEU A 81 -9.93 -7.44 4.37
N PHE A 82 -9.13 -6.37 4.45
CA PHE A 82 -7.90 -6.31 5.25
C PHE A 82 -8.21 -6.34 6.76
N VAL A 83 -9.28 -5.67 7.20
CA VAL A 83 -9.77 -5.79 8.58
C VAL A 83 -10.11 -7.25 8.88
N GLY A 84 -10.86 -7.91 8.00
CA GLY A 84 -11.20 -9.34 8.15
C GLY A 84 -9.96 -10.24 8.10
N TRP A 85 -9.01 -9.92 7.23
CA TRP A 85 -7.75 -10.66 7.11
C TRP A 85 -6.89 -10.54 8.37
N SER A 86 -6.92 -9.40 9.05
CA SER A 86 -6.27 -9.22 10.34
C SER A 86 -6.79 -10.18 11.41
N MET A 87 -8.05 -10.63 11.33
CA MET A 87 -8.57 -11.68 12.21
C MET A 87 -7.93 -13.04 11.88
N ILE A 88 -7.82 -13.38 10.58
CA ILE A 88 -7.18 -14.61 10.10
C ILE A 88 -5.70 -14.64 10.50
N TRP A 89 -5.02 -13.51 10.33
CA TRP A 89 -3.66 -13.32 10.79
C TRP A 89 -3.55 -13.67 12.27
N ASP A 90 -4.42 -13.13 13.12
CA ASP A 90 -4.42 -13.38 14.56
C ASP A 90 -4.73 -14.82 14.96
N LEU A 91 -5.64 -15.49 14.24
CA LEU A 91 -5.88 -16.92 14.37
C LEU A 91 -4.64 -17.76 14.02
N ALA A 92 -3.79 -17.27 13.10
CA ALA A 92 -2.57 -17.91 12.66
C ALA A 92 -1.35 -17.67 13.58
N LYS A 93 -1.49 -16.96 14.72
CA LYS A 93 -0.41 -16.74 15.70
C LYS A 93 0.36 -18.02 16.09
N PRO A 94 -0.28 -19.19 16.29
CA PRO A 94 0.44 -20.42 16.64
C PRO A 94 1.45 -20.89 15.59
N LEU A 95 1.31 -20.49 14.31
CA LEU A 95 2.28 -20.84 13.27
C LEU A 95 3.68 -20.27 13.54
N GLU A 96 3.74 -19.11 14.20
CA GLU A 96 5.00 -18.45 14.54
C GLU A 96 5.84 -19.28 15.52
N ALA A 97 5.18 -20.05 16.39
CA ALA A 97 5.84 -20.95 17.33
C ALA A 97 6.40 -22.21 16.65
N ALA A 98 5.83 -22.62 15.52
CA ALA A 98 6.30 -23.79 14.76
C ALA A 98 7.53 -23.45 13.91
N PHE A 99 7.51 -22.31 13.22
CA PHE A 99 8.65 -21.83 12.44
C PHE A 99 8.64 -20.30 12.35
N PRO A 100 9.72 -19.60 12.76
CA PRO A 100 9.81 -18.15 12.67
C PRO A 100 9.58 -17.66 11.23
N GLY A 101 8.61 -16.76 11.05
CA GLY A 101 8.21 -16.24 9.75
C GLY A 101 7.22 -17.12 8.96
N ALA A 102 6.74 -18.25 9.50
CA ALA A 102 5.72 -19.05 8.82
C ALA A 102 4.40 -18.29 8.65
N ARG A 103 4.05 -17.46 9.64
CA ARG A 103 2.84 -16.65 9.59
C ARG A 103 2.90 -15.62 8.46
N ASP A 104 4.08 -15.11 8.13
CA ASP A 104 4.31 -14.17 7.02
C ASP A 104 3.96 -14.74 5.63
N LEU A 105 3.71 -16.05 5.51
CA LEU A 105 3.09 -16.63 4.31
C LEU A 105 1.67 -16.13 4.06
N LEU A 106 1.02 -15.51 5.04
CA LEU A 106 -0.29 -14.88 4.93
C LEU A 106 -0.22 -13.38 4.61
N TYR A 107 0.97 -12.77 4.60
CA TYR A 107 1.11 -11.31 4.48
C TYR A 107 0.61 -10.77 3.14
N GLY A 108 0.79 -11.56 2.09
CA GLY A 108 0.47 -11.25 0.69
C GLY A 108 -0.90 -10.64 0.44
N PHE A 109 -1.89 -11.03 1.22
CA PHE A 109 -3.25 -10.54 1.00
C PHE A 109 -3.38 -9.02 1.21
N TRP A 110 -2.62 -8.42 2.13
CA TRP A 110 -2.72 -6.99 2.44
C TRP A 110 -2.24 -6.04 1.36
N PHE A 111 -1.67 -6.54 0.27
CA PHE A 111 -1.18 -5.68 -0.82
C PHE A 111 -1.74 -6.09 -2.18
N ILE A 112 -2.85 -6.83 -2.16
CA ILE A 112 -3.55 -7.28 -3.36
C ILE A 112 -4.24 -6.13 -4.11
N ALA A 113 -4.65 -5.06 -3.41
CA ALA A 113 -5.29 -3.90 -4.03
C ALA A 113 -4.31 -3.19 -4.98
N GLY A 114 -3.04 -3.06 -4.56
CA GLY A 114 -1.91 -2.55 -5.31
C GLY A 114 -1.47 -3.44 -6.48
N ILE A 115 -2.11 -4.60 -6.69
CA ILE A 115 -1.91 -5.47 -7.85
C ILE A 115 -3.12 -5.47 -8.77
N ILE A 116 -4.32 -5.65 -8.21
CA ILE A 116 -5.57 -5.73 -8.98
C ILE A 116 -5.84 -4.41 -9.71
N ALA A 117 -5.73 -3.28 -9.03
CA ALA A 117 -6.02 -1.98 -9.62
C ALA A 117 -5.09 -1.65 -10.82
N PRO A 118 -3.75 -1.74 -10.71
CA PRO A 118 -2.87 -1.48 -11.86
C PRO A 118 -3.03 -2.51 -12.97
N TYR A 119 -3.38 -3.77 -12.67
CA TYR A 119 -3.66 -4.78 -13.68
C TYR A 119 -4.88 -4.42 -14.55
N ILE A 120 -5.93 -3.87 -13.93
CA ILE A 120 -7.17 -3.46 -14.61
C ILE A 120 -7.01 -2.09 -15.31
N ILE A 121 -6.50 -1.10 -14.58
CA ILE A 121 -6.46 0.32 -15.01
C ILE A 121 -5.29 0.59 -15.96
N ARG A 122 -4.13 -0.01 -15.68
CA ARG A 122 -2.88 0.12 -16.45
C ARG A 122 -2.40 1.56 -16.65
N LYS A 123 -2.42 2.34 -15.56
CA LYS A 123 -1.94 3.74 -15.55
C LYS A 123 -0.91 3.95 -14.45
N PRO A 124 0.04 4.88 -14.65
CA PRO A 124 0.98 5.28 -13.61
C PRO A 124 0.24 5.79 -12.36
N GLY A 125 0.68 5.31 -11.20
CA GLY A 125 0.15 5.62 -9.88
C GLY A 125 -1.00 4.72 -9.44
N ALA A 126 -1.40 3.72 -10.23
CA ALA A 126 -2.56 2.89 -9.91
C ALA A 126 -2.31 1.93 -8.75
N ALA A 127 -1.09 1.39 -8.62
CA ALA A 127 -0.73 0.50 -7.51
C ALA A 127 -0.71 1.29 -6.19
N ILE A 128 0.05 2.40 -6.16
CA ILE A 128 0.20 3.21 -4.96
C ILE A 128 -1.12 3.84 -4.52
N ALA A 129 -1.95 4.31 -5.46
CA ALA A 129 -3.24 4.91 -5.13
C ALA A 129 -4.21 3.89 -4.52
N ALA A 130 -4.37 2.73 -5.16
CA ALA A 130 -5.31 1.71 -4.68
C ALA A 130 -4.89 1.15 -3.31
N GLU A 131 -3.60 0.88 -3.13
CA GLU A 131 -3.09 0.31 -1.90
C GLU A 131 -3.15 1.29 -0.72
N THR A 132 -2.77 2.55 -0.95
CA THR A 132 -2.85 3.59 0.09
C THR A 132 -4.30 3.87 0.47
N LEU A 133 -5.23 3.89 -0.51
CA LEU A 133 -6.65 4.06 -0.23
C LEU A 133 -7.25 2.84 0.48
N ALA A 134 -6.78 1.63 0.19
CA ALA A 134 -7.23 0.41 0.87
C ALA A 134 -6.80 0.44 2.33
N ALA A 135 -5.54 0.80 2.61
CA ALA A 135 -5.04 1.00 3.96
C ALA A 135 -5.78 2.13 4.70
N LEU A 136 -6.17 3.20 4.00
CA LEU A 136 -7.02 4.24 4.57
C LEU A 136 -8.41 3.71 4.94
N ALA A 137 -9.02 2.91 4.07
CA ALA A 137 -10.31 2.28 4.34
C ALA A 137 -10.22 1.31 5.52
N GLU A 138 -9.14 0.51 5.63
CA GLU A 138 -8.88 -0.37 6.78
C GLU A 138 -8.75 0.43 8.08
N PHE A 139 -7.98 1.51 8.06
CA PHE A 139 -7.83 2.41 9.21
C PHE A 139 -9.16 3.00 9.66
N LEU A 140 -9.94 3.55 8.72
CA LEU A 140 -11.25 4.14 9.01
C LEU A 140 -12.28 3.10 9.48
N ALA A 141 -12.13 1.85 9.04
CA ALA A 141 -12.95 0.73 9.49
C ALA A 141 -12.55 0.18 10.87
N GLY A 142 -11.57 0.81 11.55
CA GLY A 142 -11.16 0.44 12.91
C GLY A 142 -10.00 -0.55 12.98
N GLY A 143 -9.17 -0.65 11.93
CA GLY A 143 -7.96 -1.46 11.94
C GLY A 143 -7.05 -1.13 13.13
N TYR A 144 -6.64 -2.16 13.88
CA TYR A 144 -5.95 -1.98 15.16
C TYR A 144 -4.47 -1.57 15.05
N TRP A 145 -3.92 -1.50 13.84
CA TRP A 145 -2.57 -0.99 13.55
C TRP A 145 -2.51 0.54 13.44
N GLY A 146 -3.66 1.23 13.49
CA GLY A 146 -3.74 2.69 13.51
C GLY A 146 -3.14 3.34 12.26
N LEU A 147 -2.53 4.52 12.42
CA LEU A 147 -2.01 5.31 11.29
C LEU A 147 -0.84 4.66 10.55
N THR A 148 -0.17 3.67 11.16
CA THR A 148 0.93 2.94 10.50
C THR A 148 0.45 2.17 9.28
N LEU A 149 -0.84 1.82 9.20
CA LEU A 149 -1.48 1.26 8.00
C LEU A 149 -1.25 2.15 6.78
N LEU A 150 -1.37 3.46 6.91
CA LEU A 150 -1.20 4.39 5.80
C LEU A 150 0.25 4.41 5.28
N ILE A 151 1.23 4.32 6.17
CA ILE A 151 2.65 4.20 5.78
C ILE A 151 2.87 2.87 5.07
N SER A 152 2.33 1.78 5.64
CA SER A 152 2.36 0.46 5.04
C SER A 152 1.78 0.47 3.63
N GLY A 153 0.56 0.97 3.44
CA GLY A 153 -0.08 1.05 2.12
C GLY A 153 0.71 1.91 1.12
N LEU A 154 1.28 3.03 1.58
CA LEU A 154 2.10 3.89 0.74
C LEU A 154 3.39 3.18 0.28
N VAL A 155 4.12 2.54 1.20
CA VAL A 155 5.38 1.85 0.89
C VAL A 155 5.13 0.58 0.08
N GLN A 156 4.15 -0.23 0.45
CA GLN A 156 3.80 -1.47 -0.25
C GLN A 156 3.31 -1.16 -1.67
N GLY A 157 2.35 -0.24 -1.81
CA GLY A 157 1.85 0.20 -3.10
C GLY A 157 2.94 0.88 -3.94
N GLY A 158 3.82 1.66 -3.33
CA GLY A 158 4.97 2.27 -3.99
C GLY A 158 5.97 1.24 -4.52
N MET A 159 6.29 0.20 -3.73
CA MET A 159 7.18 -0.87 -4.17
C MET A 159 6.58 -1.71 -5.30
N ALA A 160 5.26 -1.97 -5.27
CA ALA A 160 4.57 -2.57 -6.41
C ALA A 160 4.61 -1.65 -7.65
N GLU A 161 4.38 -0.35 -7.48
CA GLU A 161 4.43 0.65 -8.55
C GLU A 161 5.80 0.68 -9.24
N VAL A 162 6.90 0.54 -8.49
CA VAL A 162 8.27 0.50 -9.04
C VAL A 162 8.43 -0.64 -10.05
N VAL A 163 7.82 -1.81 -9.81
CA VAL A 163 7.87 -2.94 -10.74
C VAL A 163 7.12 -2.61 -12.03
N PHE A 164 5.91 -2.03 -11.93
CA PHE A 164 5.16 -1.59 -13.12
C PHE A 164 5.90 -0.49 -13.89
N ALA A 165 6.50 0.46 -13.18
CA ALA A 165 7.31 1.53 -13.75
C ALA A 165 8.55 0.99 -14.47
N ALA A 166 9.21 -0.03 -13.92
CA ALA A 166 10.36 -0.69 -14.55
C ALA A 166 10.01 -1.35 -15.89
N THR A 167 8.76 -1.78 -16.06
CA THR A 167 8.25 -2.27 -17.36
C THR A 167 7.72 -1.15 -18.27
N GLY A 168 7.82 0.10 -17.83
CA GLY A 168 7.26 1.27 -18.52
C GLY A 168 5.74 1.27 -18.59
N TYR A 169 5.05 0.57 -17.68
CA TYR A 169 3.60 0.36 -17.69
C TYR A 169 3.09 -0.37 -18.94
N LYS A 170 3.91 -1.27 -19.49
CA LYS A 170 3.58 -2.00 -20.73
C LYS A 170 3.35 -3.49 -20.51
N LYS A 171 3.84 -4.07 -19.41
CA LYS A 171 3.74 -5.52 -19.15
C LYS A 171 2.91 -5.76 -17.89
N TYR A 172 1.92 -6.63 -18.04
CA TYR A 172 0.98 -6.99 -16.98
C TYR A 172 0.72 -8.50 -16.96
N ASN A 173 1.71 -9.29 -17.40
CA ASN A 173 1.64 -10.74 -17.34
C ASN A 173 1.82 -11.25 -15.89
N LEU A 174 1.53 -12.54 -15.68
CA LEU A 174 1.59 -13.16 -14.35
C LEU A 174 2.94 -12.92 -13.66
N THR A 175 4.07 -13.05 -14.37
CA THR A 175 5.40 -12.81 -13.79
C THR A 175 5.54 -11.38 -13.28
N THR A 176 5.10 -10.37 -14.03
CA THR A 176 5.15 -8.97 -13.57
C THR A 176 4.27 -8.76 -12.34
N LEU A 177 3.08 -9.34 -12.30
CA LEU A 177 2.18 -9.23 -11.14
C LEU A 177 2.76 -9.90 -9.89
N MET A 178 3.35 -11.10 -10.05
CA MET A 178 4.04 -11.81 -8.97
C MET A 178 5.27 -11.04 -8.46
N LEU A 179 6.06 -10.43 -9.35
CA LEU A 179 7.19 -9.59 -8.97
C LEU A 179 6.74 -8.31 -8.25
N ALA A 180 5.64 -7.68 -8.69
CA ALA A 180 5.07 -6.51 -8.02
C ALA A 180 4.57 -6.85 -6.62
N GLY A 181 3.91 -8.00 -6.46
CA GLY A 181 3.55 -8.54 -5.14
C GLY A 181 4.80 -8.78 -4.28
N ALA A 182 5.78 -9.53 -4.78
CA ALA A 182 7.02 -9.77 -4.03
C ALA A 182 7.71 -8.45 -3.60
N ALA A 183 7.77 -7.45 -4.47
CA ALA A 183 8.32 -6.13 -4.13
C ALA A 183 7.54 -5.43 -3.01
N ALA A 184 6.21 -5.46 -3.04
CA ALA A 184 5.38 -4.96 -1.94
C ALA A 184 5.63 -5.74 -0.63
N GLY A 185 5.82 -7.06 -0.71
CA GLY A 185 6.24 -7.89 0.42
C GLY A 185 7.55 -7.43 1.04
N ALA A 186 8.56 -7.10 0.22
CA ALA A 186 9.81 -6.51 0.71
C ALA A 186 9.57 -5.13 1.38
N GLY A 187 8.74 -4.28 0.77
CA GLY A 187 8.34 -2.99 1.32
C GLY A 187 7.67 -3.09 2.69
N SER A 188 6.82 -4.09 2.88
CA SER A 188 6.16 -4.32 4.17
C SER A 188 7.16 -4.63 5.29
N LEU A 189 8.21 -5.41 5.01
CA LEU A 189 9.22 -5.74 6.01
C LEU A 189 10.08 -4.52 6.36
N VAL A 190 10.33 -3.61 5.40
CA VAL A 190 11.00 -2.34 5.67
C VAL A 190 10.20 -1.52 6.69
N VAL A 191 8.88 -1.40 6.48
CA VAL A 191 7.99 -0.68 7.40
C VAL A 191 8.02 -1.35 8.78
N ASP A 192 7.85 -2.66 8.84
CA ASP A 192 7.80 -3.34 10.14
C ASP A 192 9.14 -3.32 10.86
N TYR A 193 10.26 -3.35 10.14
CA TYR A 193 11.58 -3.19 10.72
C TYR A 193 11.75 -1.82 11.38
N MET A 194 11.23 -0.76 10.77
CA MET A 194 11.29 0.59 11.33
C MET A 194 10.49 0.73 12.64
N PHE A 195 9.36 0.03 12.76
CA PHE A 195 8.44 0.23 13.88
C PHE A 195 8.50 -0.87 14.96
N TRP A 196 8.74 -2.12 14.60
CA TRP A 196 8.64 -3.26 15.53
C TRP A 196 9.81 -4.25 15.47
N TYR A 197 10.50 -4.42 14.34
CA TYR A 197 11.44 -5.53 14.15
C TYR A 197 12.93 -5.15 14.19
N SER A 198 13.27 -3.94 14.63
CA SER A 198 14.66 -3.47 14.74
C SER A 198 15.55 -4.30 15.67
N ASN A 199 14.95 -5.05 16.60
CA ASN A 199 15.67 -5.91 17.56
C ASN A 199 15.70 -7.39 17.16
N LEU A 200 15.10 -7.78 16.02
CA LEU A 200 15.08 -9.17 15.59
C LEU A 200 16.45 -9.60 15.03
N LYS A 201 16.78 -10.87 15.21
CA LYS A 201 17.99 -11.47 14.62
C LYS A 201 17.89 -11.46 13.09
N LEU A 202 19.02 -11.25 12.41
CA LEU A 202 19.08 -11.23 10.95
C LEU A 202 18.52 -12.49 10.29
N GLY A 203 18.74 -13.68 10.88
CA GLY A 203 18.20 -14.93 10.36
C GLY A 203 16.66 -14.99 10.40
N VAL A 204 16.04 -14.39 11.41
CA VAL A 204 14.57 -14.31 11.51
C VAL A 204 14.04 -13.33 10.46
N LEU A 205 14.66 -12.14 10.35
CA LEU A 205 14.30 -11.16 9.33
C LEU A 205 14.42 -11.72 7.91
N ALA A 206 15.46 -12.52 7.64
CA ALA A 206 15.64 -13.19 6.35
C ALA A 206 14.54 -14.22 6.07
N ALA A 207 14.17 -15.03 7.07
CA ALA A 207 13.08 -15.99 6.94
C ALA A 207 11.72 -15.30 6.67
N MET A 208 11.42 -14.25 7.44
CA MET A 208 10.22 -13.42 7.24
C MET A 208 10.23 -12.78 5.85
N LEU A 209 11.35 -12.23 5.39
CA LEU A 209 11.47 -11.66 4.05
C LEU A 209 11.12 -12.68 2.99
N VAL A 210 11.76 -13.86 3.01
CA VAL A 210 11.50 -14.92 2.04
C VAL A 210 10.02 -15.32 2.05
N ALA A 211 9.43 -15.49 3.24
CA ALA A 211 8.02 -15.81 3.38
C ALA A 211 7.12 -14.72 2.78
N ARG A 212 7.39 -13.44 3.03
CA ARG A 212 6.62 -12.32 2.45
C ARG A 212 6.82 -12.16 0.96
N LEU A 213 8.02 -12.42 0.43
CA LEU A 213 8.26 -12.42 -1.02
C LEU A 213 7.40 -13.49 -1.71
N ILE A 214 7.39 -14.71 -1.16
CA ILE A 214 6.57 -15.82 -1.67
C ILE A 214 5.09 -15.50 -1.52
N SER A 215 4.68 -15.07 -0.33
CA SER A 215 3.30 -14.71 -0.03
C SER A 215 2.79 -13.62 -0.97
N GLY A 216 3.59 -12.57 -1.17
CA GLY A 216 3.26 -11.48 -2.07
C GLY A 216 3.13 -11.90 -3.52
N ALA A 217 4.06 -12.73 -4.00
CA ALA A 217 3.97 -13.30 -5.33
C ALA A 217 2.67 -14.10 -5.53
N VAL A 218 2.27 -14.89 -4.53
CA VAL A 218 1.12 -15.80 -4.64
C VAL A 218 -0.21 -15.11 -4.30
N LEU A 219 -0.36 -14.59 -3.08
CA LEU A 219 -1.62 -14.05 -2.57
C LEU A 219 -1.93 -12.64 -3.09
N SER A 220 -0.94 -11.88 -3.57
CA SER A 220 -1.19 -10.60 -4.25
C SER A 220 -1.10 -10.77 -5.76
N GLY A 221 0.04 -11.26 -6.24
CA GLY A 221 0.35 -11.39 -7.66
C GLY A 221 -0.58 -12.35 -8.42
N TRP A 222 -0.46 -13.64 -8.10
CA TRP A 222 -1.23 -14.68 -8.77
C TRP A 222 -2.72 -14.61 -8.44
N LEU A 223 -3.09 -14.51 -7.16
CA LEU A 223 -4.47 -14.43 -6.72
C LEU A 223 -5.15 -13.15 -7.23
N GLY A 224 -4.45 -12.01 -7.18
CA GLY A 224 -4.96 -10.75 -7.71
C GLY A 224 -5.26 -10.84 -9.21
N LYS A 225 -4.38 -11.50 -9.99
CA LYS A 225 -4.66 -11.79 -11.40
C LYS A 225 -5.94 -12.62 -11.55
N ALA A 226 -6.05 -13.72 -10.80
CA ALA A 226 -7.19 -14.63 -10.88
C ALA A 226 -8.53 -13.92 -10.55
N ILE A 227 -8.53 -13.06 -9.52
CA ILE A 227 -9.71 -12.25 -9.16
C ILE A 227 -10.07 -11.29 -10.29
N ALA A 228 -9.09 -10.54 -10.82
CA ALA A 228 -9.34 -9.58 -11.88
C ALA A 228 -9.80 -10.23 -13.18
N ASP A 229 -9.23 -11.37 -13.56
CA ASP A 229 -9.68 -12.17 -14.71
C ASP A 229 -11.12 -12.68 -14.49
N GLY A 230 -11.46 -13.09 -13.26
CA GLY A 230 -12.82 -13.46 -12.89
C GLY A 230 -13.82 -12.31 -13.03
N LEU A 231 -13.45 -11.11 -12.55
CA LEU A 231 -14.25 -9.88 -12.72
C LEU A 231 -14.41 -9.50 -14.21
N TYR A 232 -13.38 -9.72 -15.01
CA TYR A 232 -13.44 -9.51 -16.46
C TYR A 232 -14.44 -10.49 -17.11
N ARG A 233 -14.35 -11.78 -16.80
CA ARG A 233 -15.29 -12.81 -17.30
C ARG A 233 -16.74 -12.55 -16.89
N ALA A 234 -16.95 -11.91 -15.74
CA ALA A 234 -18.28 -11.47 -15.31
C ALA A 234 -18.82 -10.26 -16.09
N GLY A 235 -18.05 -9.69 -17.04
CA GLY A 235 -18.44 -8.56 -17.88
C GLY A 235 -18.31 -7.19 -17.21
N ALA A 236 -17.86 -7.13 -15.95
CA ALA A 236 -17.77 -5.88 -15.19
C ALA A 236 -16.66 -4.94 -15.69
N LEU A 237 -15.67 -5.47 -16.44
CA LEU A 237 -14.44 -4.75 -16.78
C LEU A 237 -14.28 -4.37 -18.27
N ASN A 238 -15.34 -4.47 -19.07
CA ASN A 238 -15.31 -4.23 -20.53
C ASN A 238 -14.85 -2.81 -20.92
N SER A 239 -15.00 -1.83 -20.04
CA SER A 239 -14.59 -0.43 -20.26
C SER A 239 -13.13 -0.12 -19.90
N PHE A 240 -12.37 -1.13 -19.44
CA PHE A 240 -11.02 -0.97 -18.87
C PHE A 240 -9.93 -1.59 -19.74
N ALA A 241 -8.68 -1.26 -19.40
CA ALA A 241 -7.52 -1.62 -20.19
C ALA A 241 -7.26 -3.13 -20.26
N ILE A 242 -7.69 -3.89 -19.25
CA ILE A 242 -7.62 -5.36 -19.22
C ILE A 242 -8.37 -6.01 -20.38
N ALA A 243 -9.47 -5.41 -20.86
CA ALA A 243 -10.26 -5.95 -21.97
C ALA A 243 -9.52 -5.95 -23.32
N ARG A 244 -8.38 -5.26 -23.43
CA ARG A 244 -7.58 -5.20 -24.68
C ARG A 244 -6.64 -6.38 -24.87
N ASP A 245 -6.34 -7.14 -23.82
CA ASP A 245 -5.46 -8.31 -23.92
C ASP A 245 -6.23 -9.62 -24.19
N GLU A 246 -7.54 -9.61 -23.92
CA GLU A 246 -8.43 -10.76 -24.00
C GLU A 246 -9.35 -10.69 -25.25
N ALA A 247 -9.20 -9.63 -26.06
CA ALA A 247 -9.88 -9.44 -27.35
C ALA A 247 -8.98 -9.88 -28.51
#